data_AF-A0A0S4J380-F1
#
_entry.id   AF-A0A0S4J380-F1
#
_cell.length_a   1.000
_cell.length_b   1.000
_cell.length_c   1.000
_cell.angle_alpha   90.00
_cell.angle_beta   90.00
_cell.angle_gamma   90.00
#
_symmetry.space_group_name_H-M   'P 1'
#
loop_
_entity.id
_entity.type
_entity.pdbx_description
1 polymer ?
#
loop_
_entity_poly.entity_id
_entity_poly.type
_entity_poly.pdbx_seq_one_letter_code
_entity_poly.pdbx_strand_id
1 'polypeptide(L)'
;MSSQGTGGVLVKNLKNFFPGVAALVSGASPAFATWKKIYDRQLKHGPKDLVEQSETWSPDYHKRFHNQDKNMWVDKELSTEVSRKEIADLMTYKQDFWRVLHVGATLPVLGGYALPAAPFWLANDTWVPSTFNSTPEQLKAWRETQDLYRYRFAPSFLADTKWYFDFHAYPFTTAQERGWDEVFEKNDVRRDPKLVKVAANMYDGFIRFELIRRKSLRLLCRSMVFPTFPMWSRLCQGTRVRDYWNLAWNEDYIVIRDGLQNTMTDAELYDYAWRRFLAPYDKNLSREEVAKRVADYHTLLGEEFMTSGKAPNLVVLSNYAFGYYNEPSYLEEDIAELDKNDYDHLASWGKDAFLRRLEFENGPLRDQVEAHTQRLLAERQAKEEQA
;
A
#
# COMPACT_ATOMS: atom_id res chain seq x y z
N MET A 1 -17.09 9.81 -11.50
CA MET A 1 -18.00 8.66 -11.33
C MET A 1 -18.51 8.68 -9.90
N SER A 2 -19.81 8.43 -9.65
CA SER A 2 -20.42 8.65 -8.33
C SER A 2 -19.70 7.87 -7.24
N SER A 3 -18.93 8.55 -6.39
CA SER A 3 -18.57 8.02 -5.08
C SER A 3 -19.87 7.64 -4.40
N GLN A 4 -20.12 6.35 -4.20
CA GLN A 4 -21.27 5.93 -3.40
C GLN A 4 -21.07 6.59 -2.04
N GLY A 5 -21.93 7.55 -1.69
CA GLY A 5 -21.88 8.16 -0.37
C GLY A 5 -21.96 7.10 0.71
N THR A 6 -21.49 7.40 1.92
CA THR A 6 -21.43 6.49 3.07
C THR A 6 -22.69 5.63 3.27
N GLY A 7 -23.88 6.17 2.97
CA GLY A 7 -25.14 5.43 3.01
C GLY A 7 -25.30 4.36 1.92
N GLY A 8 -24.84 4.61 0.69
CA GLY A 8 -24.88 3.63 -0.41
C GLY A 8 -23.97 2.43 -0.14
N VAL A 9 -22.76 2.69 0.38
CA VAL A 9 -21.81 1.66 0.81
C VAL A 9 -22.39 0.81 1.94
N LEU A 10 -23.01 1.44 2.94
CA LEU A 10 -23.66 0.74 4.04
C LEU A 10 -24.78 -0.19 3.55
N VAL A 11 -25.68 0.30 2.68
CA VAL A 11 -26.78 -0.51 2.13
C VAL A 11 -26.24 -1.70 1.32
N LYS A 12 -25.20 -1.48 0.51
CA LYS A 12 -24.52 -2.55 -0.25
C LYS A 12 -23.93 -3.61 0.70
N ASN A 13 -23.15 -3.19 1.69
CA ASN A 13 -22.48 -4.10 2.62
C ASN A 13 -23.47 -4.84 3.53
N LEU A 14 -24.60 -4.22 3.90
CA LEU A 14 -25.68 -4.90 4.62
C LEU A 14 -26.33 -6.00 3.77
N LYS A 15 -26.62 -5.73 2.50
CA LYS A 15 -27.17 -6.74 1.57
C LYS A 15 -26.21 -7.91 1.36
N ASN A 16 -24.92 -7.62 1.25
CA ASN A 16 -23.88 -8.61 0.99
C ASN A 16 -23.27 -9.21 2.25
N PHE A 17 -23.78 -8.88 3.45
CA PHE A 17 -23.20 -9.32 4.72
C PHE A 17 -23.10 -10.84 4.83
N PHE A 18 -24.24 -11.55 4.73
CA PHE A 18 -24.26 -13.01 4.85
C PHE A 18 -23.52 -13.72 3.70
N PRO A 19 -23.72 -13.35 2.42
CA PRO A 19 -22.93 -13.90 1.32
C PRO A 19 -21.42 -13.69 1.51
N GLY A 20 -21.01 -12.50 1.93
CA GLY A 20 -19.60 -12.15 2.11
C GLY A 20 -18.95 -12.86 3.29
N VAL A 21 -19.68 -13.05 4.39
CA VAL A 21 -19.24 -13.89 5.52
C VAL A 21 -19.13 -15.36 5.08
N ALA A 22 -20.11 -15.88 4.33
CA ALA A 22 -20.06 -17.26 3.84
C ALA A 22 -18.87 -17.50 2.89
N ALA A 23 -18.58 -16.56 2.00
CA ALA A 23 -17.42 -16.60 1.11
C ALA A 23 -16.09 -16.52 1.88
N LEU A 24 -16.02 -15.73 2.95
CA LEU A 24 -14.84 -15.70 3.81
C LEU A 24 -14.64 -17.04 4.52
N VAL A 25 -15.70 -17.60 5.11
CA VAL A 25 -15.63 -18.88 5.84
C VAL A 25 -15.25 -20.03 4.91
N SER A 26 -15.78 -20.06 3.69
CA SER A 26 -15.41 -21.09 2.71
C SER A 26 -13.95 -20.97 2.25
N GLY A 27 -13.40 -19.75 2.20
CA GLY A 27 -11.99 -19.49 1.92
C GLY A 27 -11.01 -19.88 3.03
N ALA A 28 -11.49 -20.08 4.27
CA ALA A 28 -10.63 -20.31 5.43
C ALA A 28 -9.84 -21.62 5.35
N SER A 29 -10.51 -22.72 5.01
CA SER A 29 -9.88 -24.04 4.90
C SER A 29 -8.78 -24.10 3.81
N PRO A 30 -9.04 -23.71 2.55
CA PRO A 30 -7.99 -23.73 1.51
C PRO A 30 -6.85 -22.75 1.80
N ALA A 31 -7.13 -21.57 2.36
CA ALA A 31 -6.09 -20.64 2.76
C ALA A 31 -5.20 -21.21 3.88
N PHE A 32 -5.79 -21.85 4.89
CA PHE A 32 -5.03 -22.52 5.95
C PHE A 32 -4.19 -23.67 5.42
N ALA A 33 -4.74 -24.50 4.53
CA ALA A 33 -4.00 -25.59 3.89
C ALA A 33 -2.79 -25.06 3.10
N THR A 34 -2.97 -23.98 2.34
CA THR A 34 -1.90 -23.31 1.59
C THR A 34 -0.84 -22.74 2.52
N TRP A 35 -1.26 -21.99 3.55
CA TRP A 35 -0.35 -21.45 4.56
C TRP A 35 0.46 -22.56 5.24
N LYS A 36 -0.19 -23.67 5.58
CA LYS A 36 0.45 -24.82 6.22
C LYS A 36 1.50 -25.45 5.32
N LYS A 37 1.22 -25.68 4.03
CA LYS A 37 2.21 -26.18 3.06
C LYS A 37 3.45 -25.27 3.02
N ILE A 38 3.23 -23.96 2.86
CA ILE A 38 4.32 -22.96 2.84
C ILE A 38 5.12 -23.02 4.16
N TYR A 39 4.44 -23.07 5.29
CA TYR A 39 5.05 -23.09 6.61
C TYR A 39 5.85 -24.36 6.87
N ASP A 40 5.30 -25.54 6.59
CA ASP A 40 5.97 -26.83 6.77
C ASP A 40 7.22 -26.90 5.86
N ARG A 41 7.11 -26.38 4.64
CA ARG A 41 8.24 -26.31 3.71
C ARG A 41 9.32 -25.33 4.18
N GLN A 42 8.94 -24.18 4.74
CA GLN A 42 9.87 -23.24 5.41
C GLN A 42 10.61 -23.91 6.57
N LEU A 43 9.92 -24.67 7.42
CA LEU A 43 10.56 -25.38 8.53
C LEU A 43 11.56 -26.45 8.07
N LYS A 44 11.26 -27.11 6.94
CA LYS A 44 12.06 -28.24 6.44
C LYS A 44 13.23 -27.81 5.53
N HIS A 45 13.02 -26.79 4.71
CA HIS A 45 13.95 -26.40 3.63
C HIS A 45 14.48 -24.97 3.76
N GLY A 46 13.88 -24.16 4.64
CA GLY A 46 14.29 -22.77 4.83
C GLY A 46 15.66 -22.65 5.50
N PRO A 47 16.36 -21.51 5.30
CA PRO A 47 17.57 -21.20 6.04
C PRO A 47 17.33 -21.21 7.56
N LYS A 48 18.35 -21.58 8.35
CA LYS A 48 18.25 -21.65 9.81
C LYS A 48 17.72 -20.36 10.45
N ASP A 49 18.23 -19.21 10.01
CA ASP A 49 17.82 -17.89 10.52
C ASP A 49 16.34 -17.59 10.27
N LEU A 50 15.76 -18.11 9.18
CA LEU A 50 14.33 -17.99 8.86
C LEU A 50 13.51 -18.85 9.81
N VAL A 51 13.93 -20.10 10.03
CA VAL A 51 13.23 -21.06 10.89
C VAL A 51 13.22 -20.58 12.34
N GLU A 52 14.34 -20.07 12.83
CA GLU A 52 14.49 -19.56 14.20
C GLU A 52 13.87 -18.17 14.40
N GLN A 53 13.45 -17.50 13.32
CA GLN A 53 12.93 -16.13 13.32
C GLN A 53 13.88 -15.13 14.00
N SER A 54 15.11 -15.02 13.46
CA SER A 54 16.19 -14.20 14.05
C SER A 54 15.75 -12.76 14.36
N GLU A 55 15.70 -12.41 15.64
CA GLU A 55 15.52 -11.04 16.10
C GLU A 55 16.83 -10.26 15.94
N THR A 56 16.70 -8.99 15.55
CA THR A 56 17.78 -8.01 15.43
C THR A 56 17.54 -6.84 16.35
N TRP A 57 18.65 -6.30 16.84
CA TRP A 57 18.68 -5.19 17.79
C TRP A 57 19.43 -4.02 17.17
N SER A 58 18.75 -2.87 17.05
CA SER A 58 19.36 -1.64 16.55
C SER A 58 19.92 -0.79 17.71
N PRO A 59 21.04 -0.07 17.53
CA PRO A 59 21.60 0.85 18.53
C PRO A 59 20.65 1.97 18.99
N ASP A 60 19.63 2.32 18.17
CA ASP A 60 18.62 3.34 18.45
C ASP A 60 17.57 2.95 19.54
N TYR A 61 18.06 2.41 20.66
CA TYR A 61 17.34 1.99 21.87
C TYR A 61 16.39 0.79 21.69
N HIS A 62 16.77 -0.39 22.22
CA HIS A 62 15.91 -1.52 22.63
C HIS A 62 14.75 -1.95 21.68
N LYS A 63 14.83 -1.67 20.38
CA LYS A 63 13.76 -2.03 19.44
C LYS A 63 14.08 -3.36 18.79
N ARG A 64 13.41 -4.41 19.28
CA ARG A 64 13.35 -5.71 18.62
C ARG A 64 12.73 -5.57 17.23
N PHE A 65 13.38 -6.16 16.23
CA PHE A 65 12.87 -6.22 14.87
C PHE A 65 13.35 -7.49 14.17
N HIS A 66 12.74 -7.88 13.06
CA HIS A 66 13.24 -8.97 12.24
C HIS A 66 13.96 -8.43 11.00
N ASN A 67 15.22 -8.81 10.83
CA ASN A 67 15.98 -8.44 9.64
C ASN A 67 15.42 -9.15 8.40
N GLN A 68 15.37 -8.42 7.28
CA GLN A 68 14.88 -8.91 5.99
C GLN A 68 15.67 -10.14 5.52
N ASP A 69 16.99 -10.03 5.44
CA ASP A 69 17.91 -11.05 4.92
C ASP A 69 17.83 -12.37 5.69
N LYS A 70 17.49 -12.29 6.98
CA LYS A 70 17.39 -13.45 7.87
C LYS A 70 16.02 -14.08 7.91
N ASN A 71 14.95 -13.28 7.71
CA ASN A 71 13.58 -13.71 8.01
C ASN A 71 12.66 -13.70 6.78
N MET A 72 13.20 -13.53 5.59
CA MET A 72 12.50 -13.67 4.32
C MET A 72 13.25 -14.68 3.46
N TRP A 73 12.51 -15.40 2.63
CA TRP A 73 13.08 -16.43 1.79
C TRP A 73 12.23 -16.64 0.54
N VAL A 74 12.88 -16.49 -0.60
CA VAL A 74 12.31 -16.84 -1.90
C VAL A 74 12.58 -18.30 -2.14
N ASP A 75 11.50 -19.06 -2.07
CA ASP A 75 11.50 -20.49 -2.23
C ASP A 75 11.34 -20.86 -3.71
N LYS A 76 12.47 -21.25 -4.31
CA LYS A 76 12.56 -21.55 -5.75
C LYS A 76 11.80 -22.79 -6.19
N GLU A 77 11.46 -23.67 -5.25
CA GLU A 77 10.77 -24.94 -5.51
C GLU A 77 9.33 -24.94 -4.97
N LEU A 78 8.85 -23.83 -4.42
CA LEU A 78 7.51 -23.73 -3.84
C LEU A 78 6.40 -24.16 -4.81
N SER A 79 6.59 -23.91 -6.11
CA SER A 79 5.65 -24.30 -7.16
C SER A 79 5.39 -25.81 -7.27
N THR A 80 6.22 -26.65 -6.65
CA THR A 80 6.00 -28.11 -6.63
C THR A 80 4.84 -28.50 -5.72
N GLU A 81 4.48 -27.67 -4.74
CA GLU A 81 3.44 -27.95 -3.74
C GLU A 81 2.29 -26.93 -3.74
N VAL A 82 2.59 -25.70 -4.16
CA VAL A 82 1.66 -24.56 -4.11
C VAL A 82 1.68 -23.81 -5.43
N SER A 83 0.52 -23.68 -6.05
CA SER A 83 0.34 -22.92 -7.28
C SER A 83 0.38 -21.40 -7.03
N ARG A 84 0.71 -20.65 -8.09
CA ARG A 84 0.64 -19.17 -8.12
C ARG A 84 -0.71 -18.64 -7.61
N LYS A 85 -1.80 -19.31 -8.01
CA LYS A 85 -3.16 -18.92 -7.63
C LYS A 85 -3.43 -19.16 -6.14
N GLU A 86 -3.00 -20.29 -5.59
CA GLU A 86 -3.10 -20.55 -4.14
C GLU A 86 -2.38 -19.45 -3.32
N ILE A 87 -1.22 -18.96 -3.78
CA ILE A 87 -0.51 -17.85 -3.12
C ILE A 87 -1.32 -16.54 -3.20
N ALA A 88 -1.85 -16.21 -4.38
CA ALA A 88 -2.67 -15.02 -4.58
C ALA A 88 -3.94 -15.02 -3.70
N ASP A 89 -4.61 -16.16 -3.64
CA ASP A 89 -5.80 -16.38 -2.81
C ASP A 89 -5.44 -16.25 -1.31
N LEU A 90 -4.30 -16.81 -0.87
CA LEU A 90 -3.82 -16.67 0.50
C LEU A 90 -3.50 -15.21 0.86
N MET A 91 -2.85 -14.45 -0.03
CA MET A 91 -2.55 -13.03 0.20
C MET A 91 -3.83 -12.23 0.42
N THR A 92 -4.84 -12.44 -0.44
CA THR A 92 -6.15 -11.78 -0.35
C THR A 92 -6.88 -12.19 0.93
N TYR A 93 -6.93 -13.50 1.22
CA TYR A 93 -7.57 -14.03 2.41
C TYR A 93 -6.96 -13.47 3.70
N LYS A 94 -5.62 -13.38 3.79
CA LYS A 94 -4.95 -12.79 4.96
C LYS A 94 -5.41 -11.36 5.20
N GLN A 95 -5.50 -10.53 4.15
CA GLN A 95 -5.97 -9.14 4.28
C GLN A 95 -7.43 -9.07 4.72
N ASP A 96 -8.31 -9.87 4.12
CA ASP A 96 -9.73 -9.91 4.45
C ASP A 96 -9.99 -10.43 5.86
N PHE A 97 -9.26 -11.47 6.27
CA PHE A 97 -9.33 -12.00 7.62
C PHE A 97 -8.94 -10.97 8.67
N TRP A 98 -7.90 -10.16 8.41
CA TRP A 98 -7.53 -9.06 9.31
C TRP A 98 -8.62 -7.99 9.44
N ARG A 99 -9.27 -7.63 8.33
CA ARG A 99 -10.37 -6.65 8.29
C ARG A 99 -11.56 -7.12 9.14
N VAL A 100 -11.89 -8.40 9.05
CA VAL A 100 -12.96 -8.99 9.87
C VAL A 100 -12.53 -9.16 11.32
N LEU A 101 -11.32 -9.65 11.60
CA LEU A 101 -10.85 -9.87 12.97
C LEU A 101 -10.83 -8.55 13.77
N HIS A 102 -10.48 -7.43 13.15
CA HIS A 102 -10.39 -6.14 13.83
C HIS A 102 -11.73 -5.70 14.46
N VAL A 103 -12.84 -5.96 13.77
CA VAL A 103 -14.19 -5.59 14.22
C VAL A 103 -14.90 -6.77 14.89
N GLY A 104 -14.76 -7.97 14.35
CA GLY A 104 -15.32 -9.19 14.92
C GLY A 104 -14.80 -9.48 16.33
N ALA A 105 -13.53 -9.15 16.63
CA ALA A 105 -12.96 -9.32 17.96
C ALA A 105 -13.52 -8.34 19.01
N THR A 106 -14.19 -7.25 18.62
CA THR A 106 -14.78 -6.34 19.61
C THR A 106 -16.05 -6.91 20.22
N LEU A 107 -16.77 -7.78 19.50
CA LEU A 107 -17.98 -8.44 20.00
C LEU A 107 -17.74 -9.35 21.22
N PRO A 108 -16.76 -10.27 21.24
CA PRO A 108 -16.47 -11.06 22.43
C PRO A 108 -15.87 -10.24 23.57
N VAL A 109 -15.24 -9.09 23.30
CA VAL A 109 -14.59 -8.24 24.32
C VAL A 109 -15.58 -7.29 24.98
N LEU A 110 -16.44 -6.64 24.19
CA LEU A 110 -17.38 -5.60 24.67
C LEU A 110 -18.83 -6.10 24.74
N GLY A 111 -19.09 -7.34 24.31
CA GLY A 111 -20.44 -7.89 24.25
C GLY A 111 -21.35 -7.11 23.29
N GLY A 112 -22.65 -7.07 23.61
CA GLY A 112 -23.64 -6.34 22.82
C GLY A 112 -23.36 -4.84 22.62
N TYR A 113 -22.50 -4.23 23.45
CA TYR A 113 -22.09 -2.83 23.30
C TYR A 113 -21.21 -2.56 22.09
N ALA A 114 -20.66 -3.60 21.43
CA ALA A 114 -19.98 -3.45 20.16
C ALA A 114 -20.95 -3.34 18.96
N LEU A 115 -22.22 -3.72 19.11
CA LEU A 115 -23.19 -3.72 18.01
C LEU A 115 -23.38 -2.33 17.36
N PRO A 116 -23.43 -1.21 18.11
CA PRO A 116 -23.48 0.13 17.52
C PRO A 116 -22.27 0.50 16.66
N ALA A 117 -21.13 -0.20 16.79
CA ALA A 117 -19.94 0.03 15.95
C ALA A 117 -20.04 -0.66 14.57
N ALA A 118 -20.89 -1.68 14.43
CA ALA A 118 -21.01 -2.45 13.19
C ALA A 118 -21.48 -1.62 11.98
N PRO A 119 -22.45 -0.68 12.10
CA PRO A 119 -22.80 0.21 10.99
C PRO A 119 -21.63 1.08 10.51
N PHE A 120 -20.77 1.57 11.43
CA PHE A 120 -19.60 2.36 11.04
C PHE A 120 -18.56 1.55 10.27
N TRP A 121 -18.39 0.28 10.64
CA TRP A 121 -17.55 -0.65 9.88
C TRP A 121 -18.13 -0.92 8.49
N LEU A 122 -19.40 -1.30 8.41
CA LEU A 122 -20.07 -1.64 7.15
C LEU A 122 -20.26 -0.43 6.24
N ALA A 123 -20.24 0.79 6.75
CA ALA A 123 -20.36 2.01 5.97
C ALA A 123 -19.06 2.42 5.24
N ASN A 124 -17.96 1.65 5.37
CA ASN A 124 -16.67 2.02 4.79
C ASN A 124 -15.92 0.83 4.18
N ASP A 125 -15.85 0.83 2.84
CA ASP A 125 -15.18 -0.23 2.05
C ASP A 125 -13.67 -0.34 2.30
N THR A 126 -13.03 0.66 2.91
CA THR A 126 -11.63 0.54 3.39
C THR A 126 -11.49 -0.56 4.44
N TRP A 127 -12.51 -0.76 5.28
CA TRP A 127 -12.45 -1.66 6.44
C TRP A 127 -13.19 -2.98 6.22
N VAL A 128 -14.05 -3.06 5.22
CA VAL A 128 -14.80 -4.27 4.87
C VAL A 128 -13.94 -5.18 3.98
N PRO A 129 -13.98 -6.53 4.16
CA PRO A 129 -13.25 -7.46 3.31
C PRO A 129 -13.75 -7.45 1.85
N SER A 130 -12.89 -7.88 0.94
CA SER A 130 -13.21 -7.95 -0.49
C SER A 130 -14.38 -8.89 -0.79
N THR A 131 -14.58 -9.92 0.04
CA THR A 131 -15.65 -10.92 -0.09
C THR A 131 -17.07 -10.34 -0.01
N PHE A 132 -17.25 -9.12 0.51
CA PHE A 132 -18.55 -8.45 0.58
C PHE A 132 -18.95 -7.79 -0.76
N ASN A 133 -18.13 -7.96 -1.80
CA ASN A 133 -18.41 -7.47 -3.14
C ASN A 133 -18.76 -8.67 -4.03
N SER A 134 -20.03 -8.80 -4.37
CA SER A 134 -20.57 -9.98 -5.08
C SER A 134 -20.51 -9.85 -6.60
N THR A 135 -20.25 -8.66 -7.14
CA THR A 135 -20.10 -8.44 -8.59
C THR A 135 -18.71 -7.87 -8.93
N PRO A 136 -18.22 -8.07 -10.16
CA PRO A 136 -16.94 -7.48 -10.61
C PRO A 136 -16.87 -5.96 -10.45
N GLU A 137 -17.99 -5.26 -10.68
CA GLU A 137 -18.09 -3.81 -10.56
C GLU A 137 -17.99 -3.37 -9.10
N GLN A 138 -18.63 -4.10 -8.18
CA GLN A 138 -18.50 -3.84 -6.74
C GLN A 138 -17.06 -4.07 -6.28
N LEU A 139 -16.41 -5.13 -6.79
CA LEU A 139 -15.02 -5.41 -6.44
C LEU A 139 -14.08 -4.34 -7.01
N LYS A 140 -14.33 -3.86 -8.23
CA LYS A 140 -13.60 -2.73 -8.83
C LYS A 140 -13.70 -1.48 -7.96
N ALA A 141 -14.93 -1.07 -7.60
CA ALA A 141 -15.15 0.09 -6.74
C ALA A 141 -14.52 -0.07 -5.36
N TRP A 142 -14.53 -1.28 -4.80
CA TRP A 142 -13.83 -1.59 -3.55
C TRP A 142 -12.31 -1.42 -3.70
N ARG A 143 -11.71 -1.86 -4.81
CA ARG A 143 -10.26 -1.69 -5.08
C ARG A 143 -9.90 -0.21 -5.27
N GLU A 144 -10.71 0.54 -6.00
CA GLU A 144 -10.56 2.01 -6.13
C GLU A 144 -10.61 2.70 -4.77
N THR A 145 -11.52 2.27 -3.88
CA THR A 145 -11.57 2.78 -2.50
C THR A 145 -10.29 2.47 -1.72
N GLN A 146 -9.70 1.28 -1.93
CA GLN A 146 -8.41 0.97 -1.32
C GLN A 146 -7.33 1.90 -1.85
N ASP A 147 -7.27 2.11 -3.17
CA ASP A 147 -6.29 3.00 -3.82
C ASP A 147 -6.40 4.43 -3.30
N LEU A 148 -7.62 4.98 -3.15
CA LEU A 148 -7.88 6.26 -2.47
C LEU A 148 -7.32 6.30 -1.05
N TYR A 149 -7.46 5.21 -0.29
CA TYR A 149 -6.84 5.11 1.03
C TYR A 149 -5.30 5.09 0.95
N ARG A 150 -4.70 4.49 -0.09
CA ARG A 150 -3.24 4.49 -0.29
C ARG A 150 -2.72 5.90 -0.58
N TYR A 151 -3.36 6.66 -1.47
CA TYR A 151 -2.99 8.04 -1.78
C TYR A 151 -2.95 8.94 -0.54
N ARG A 152 -3.76 8.66 0.49
CA ARG A 152 -3.74 9.40 1.76
C ARG A 152 -2.43 9.26 2.55
N PHE A 153 -1.73 8.13 2.43
CA PHE A 153 -0.57 7.82 3.28
C PHE A 153 0.73 7.65 2.52
N ALA A 154 0.69 7.27 1.24
CA ALA A 154 1.87 7.04 0.43
C ALA A 154 2.77 8.29 0.30
N PRO A 155 2.27 9.51 0.01
CA PRO A 155 3.12 10.71 -0.05
C PRO A 155 3.82 11.00 1.28
N SER A 156 3.11 10.84 2.40
CA SER A 156 3.69 11.00 3.73
C SER A 156 4.73 9.95 4.06
N PHE A 157 4.53 8.69 3.62
CA PHE A 157 5.52 7.63 3.77
C PHE A 157 6.79 7.99 2.98
N LEU A 158 6.64 8.34 1.71
CA LEU A 158 7.72 8.70 0.79
C LEU A 158 8.53 9.92 1.27
N ALA A 159 7.85 10.99 1.69
CA ALA A 159 8.54 12.18 2.20
C ALA A 159 9.30 11.89 3.51
N ASP A 160 8.69 11.11 4.41
CA ASP A 160 9.29 10.79 5.71
C ASP A 160 10.47 9.80 5.59
N THR A 161 10.47 8.93 4.57
CA THR A 161 11.61 8.06 4.24
C THR A 161 12.71 8.82 3.52
N LYS A 162 12.39 9.63 2.49
CA LYS A 162 13.36 10.47 1.78
C LYS A 162 14.14 11.34 2.78
N TRP A 163 13.42 12.16 3.54
CA TRP A 163 14.03 13.07 4.51
C TRP A 163 14.89 12.34 5.57
N TYR A 164 14.41 11.21 6.08
CA TYR A 164 15.17 10.46 7.08
C TYR A 164 16.46 9.93 6.51
N PHE A 165 16.43 9.33 5.33
CA PHE A 165 17.63 8.72 4.77
C PHE A 165 18.58 9.74 4.15
N ASP A 166 18.10 10.82 3.53
CA ASP A 166 18.90 11.95 3.06
C ASP A 166 19.79 12.53 4.18
N PHE A 167 19.29 12.56 5.42
CA PHE A 167 20.08 13.03 6.56
C PHE A 167 21.21 12.08 6.96
N HIS A 168 21.07 10.78 6.69
CA HIS A 168 22.05 9.75 7.08
C HIS A 168 22.91 9.29 5.88
N ALA A 169 22.62 9.80 4.71
CA ALA A 169 23.09 9.43 3.41
C ALA A 169 24.42 10.14 3.09
N TYR A 170 25.57 9.56 3.43
CA TYR A 170 26.84 10.19 3.10
C TYR A 170 28.02 9.21 2.98
N PRO A 171 28.93 9.38 1.99
CA PRO A 171 28.82 10.18 0.75
C PRO A 171 28.30 9.35 -0.46
N PHE A 172 27.72 10.03 -1.46
CA PHE A 172 27.19 9.41 -2.67
C PHE A 172 28.02 9.65 -3.93
N THR A 173 27.95 8.69 -4.85
CA THR A 173 28.26 8.95 -6.27
C THR A 173 27.06 9.55 -6.98
N THR A 174 27.29 10.30 -8.05
CA THR A 174 26.22 10.93 -8.86
C THR A 174 25.19 9.92 -9.38
N ALA A 175 25.60 8.69 -9.68
CA ALA A 175 24.68 7.64 -10.14
C ALA A 175 23.75 7.14 -9.02
N GLN A 176 24.24 7.09 -7.78
CA GLN A 176 23.46 6.68 -6.61
C GLN A 176 22.48 7.77 -6.19
N GLU A 177 22.91 9.03 -6.19
CA GLU A 177 22.05 10.19 -5.91
C GLU A 177 20.91 10.28 -6.92
N ARG A 178 21.22 10.18 -8.22
CA ARG A 178 20.20 10.15 -9.27
C ARG A 178 19.22 8.98 -9.11
N GLY A 179 19.73 7.77 -8.85
CA GLY A 179 18.88 6.60 -8.63
C GLY A 179 17.99 6.73 -7.40
N TRP A 180 18.44 7.47 -6.38
CA TRP A 180 17.68 7.75 -5.18
C TRP A 180 16.60 8.80 -5.43
N ASP A 181 16.88 9.88 -6.15
CA ASP A 181 15.86 10.86 -6.53
C ASP A 181 14.77 10.25 -7.41
N GLU A 182 15.14 9.37 -8.33
CA GLU A 182 14.22 8.64 -9.20
C GLU A 182 13.15 7.86 -8.39
N VAL A 183 13.49 7.36 -7.19
CA VAL A 183 12.54 6.63 -6.33
C VAL A 183 11.38 7.52 -5.88
N PHE A 184 11.61 8.81 -5.72
CA PHE A 184 10.67 9.78 -5.16
C PHE A 184 10.02 10.69 -6.20
N GLU A 185 10.23 10.39 -7.48
CA GLU A 185 9.52 11.06 -8.56
C GLU A 185 8.00 10.96 -8.41
N LYS A 186 7.30 11.90 -9.06
CA LYS A 186 5.83 11.94 -9.04
C LYS A 186 5.23 10.71 -9.76
N ASN A 187 4.01 10.35 -9.39
CA ASN A 187 3.28 9.17 -9.88
C ASN A 187 3.25 8.99 -11.41
N ASP A 188 3.17 10.08 -12.18
CA ASP A 188 3.06 10.05 -13.65
C ASP A 188 4.42 9.93 -14.37
N VAL A 189 5.52 9.98 -13.62
CA VAL A 189 6.87 9.84 -14.18
C VAL A 189 7.26 8.36 -14.17
N ARG A 190 7.64 7.84 -15.34
CA ARG A 190 8.27 6.52 -15.42
C ARG A 190 9.63 6.59 -14.75
N ARG A 191 9.84 5.70 -13.79
CA ARG A 191 11.08 5.59 -13.03
C ARG A 191 11.94 4.49 -13.61
N ASP A 192 13.18 4.78 -13.96
CA ASP A 192 14.08 3.78 -14.55
C ASP A 192 14.46 2.72 -13.49
N PRO A 193 13.98 1.46 -13.63
CA PRO A 193 14.27 0.41 -12.65
C PRO A 193 15.77 0.10 -12.55
N LYS A 194 16.57 0.36 -13.59
CA LYS A 194 18.02 0.14 -13.56
C LYS A 194 18.72 1.17 -12.68
N LEU A 195 18.30 2.44 -12.75
CA LEU A 195 18.82 3.50 -11.89
C LEU A 195 18.38 3.29 -10.44
N VAL A 196 17.11 2.96 -10.22
CA VAL A 196 16.58 2.65 -8.88
C VAL A 196 17.32 1.47 -8.26
N LYS A 197 17.68 0.45 -9.05
CA LYS A 197 18.46 -0.70 -8.56
C LYS A 197 19.85 -0.31 -8.06
N VAL A 198 20.50 0.68 -8.68
CA VAL A 198 21.79 1.21 -8.17
C VAL A 198 21.62 1.75 -6.75
N ALA A 199 20.53 2.48 -6.49
CA ALA A 199 20.20 2.94 -5.14
C ALA A 199 19.89 1.76 -4.21
N ALA A 200 19.06 0.80 -4.63
CA ALA A 200 18.73 -0.39 -3.84
C ALA A 200 19.98 -1.17 -3.38
N ASN A 201 20.90 -1.45 -4.29
CA ASN A 201 22.14 -2.19 -4.01
C ASN A 201 23.08 -1.45 -3.07
N MET A 202 23.18 -0.12 -3.20
CA MET A 202 23.95 0.70 -2.26
C MET A 202 23.38 0.60 -0.84
N TYR A 203 22.05 0.68 -0.74
CA TYR A 203 21.35 0.78 0.51
C TYR A 203 21.09 -0.55 1.23
N ASP A 204 21.27 -1.70 0.58
CA ASP A 204 21.24 -3.02 1.24
C ASP A 204 22.14 -3.06 2.50
N GLY A 205 23.28 -2.37 2.48
CA GLY A 205 24.18 -2.28 3.64
C GLY A 205 23.74 -1.28 4.71
N PHE A 206 23.02 -0.21 4.32
CA PHE A 206 22.84 1.01 5.11
C PHE A 206 21.37 1.27 5.50
N ILE A 207 20.43 1.26 4.55
CA ILE A 207 18.99 1.40 4.81
C ILE A 207 18.41 0.01 5.02
N ARG A 208 18.61 -0.56 6.20
CA ARG A 208 17.99 -1.85 6.49
C ARG A 208 16.53 -1.67 6.88
N PHE A 209 15.68 -2.61 6.51
CA PHE A 209 14.26 -2.54 6.88
C PHE A 209 14.08 -2.47 8.41
N GLU A 210 14.95 -3.10 9.19
CA GLU A 210 14.97 -2.99 10.66
C GLU A 210 15.34 -1.61 11.21
N LEU A 211 15.82 -0.68 10.38
CA LEU A 211 16.13 0.70 10.75
C LEU A 211 14.99 1.67 10.42
N ILE A 212 13.94 1.23 9.71
CA ILE A 212 12.79 2.08 9.39
C ILE A 212 12.12 2.64 10.66
N ARG A 213 11.91 3.97 10.72
CA ARG A 213 11.29 4.59 11.89
C ARG A 213 9.86 4.08 12.11
N ARG A 214 9.41 4.05 13.37
CA ARG A 214 8.03 3.65 13.74
C ARG A 214 6.97 4.46 12.98
N LYS A 215 7.22 5.76 12.75
CA LYS A 215 6.31 6.64 12.01
C LYS A 215 6.20 6.20 10.54
N SER A 216 7.33 6.05 9.85
CA SER A 216 7.38 5.62 8.45
C SER A 216 6.80 4.21 8.28
N LEU A 217 7.10 3.29 9.19
CA LEU A 217 6.51 1.94 9.19
C LEU A 217 4.99 1.95 9.34
N ARG A 218 4.45 2.82 10.21
CA ARG A 218 3.00 2.98 10.36
C ARG A 218 2.38 3.54 9.07
N LEU A 219 3.02 4.50 8.43
CA LEU A 219 2.56 5.06 7.15
C LEU A 219 2.62 4.01 6.04
N LEU A 220 3.68 3.21 5.98
CA LEU A 220 3.80 2.07 5.07
C LEU A 220 2.68 1.05 5.29
N CYS A 221 2.44 0.62 6.53
CA CYS A 221 1.33 -0.28 6.83
C CYS A 221 -0.02 0.28 6.38
N ARG A 222 -0.29 1.57 6.60
CA ARG A 222 -1.53 2.20 6.13
C ARG A 222 -1.61 2.28 4.62
N SER A 223 -0.50 2.54 3.94
CA SER A 223 -0.42 2.54 2.46
C SER A 223 -0.65 1.13 1.89
N MET A 224 -0.28 0.09 2.62
CA MET A 224 -0.60 -1.31 2.30
C MET A 224 -2.01 -1.74 2.76
N VAL A 225 -2.79 -0.83 3.36
CA VAL A 225 -4.10 -1.09 3.97
C VAL A 225 -4.07 -2.14 5.08
N PHE A 226 -2.95 -2.23 5.81
CA PHE A 226 -2.84 -3.03 7.02
C PHE A 226 -3.32 -2.25 8.25
N PRO A 227 -4.09 -2.89 9.15
CA PRO A 227 -4.55 -2.23 10.36
C PRO A 227 -3.38 -1.88 11.27
N THR A 228 -3.36 -0.64 11.78
CA THR A 228 -2.30 -0.15 12.68
C THR A 228 -2.70 -0.10 14.15
N PHE A 229 -3.89 -0.61 14.51
CA PHE A 229 -4.48 -0.55 15.85
C PHE A 229 -4.71 -1.94 16.48
N PRO A 230 -4.69 -2.05 17.82
CA PRO A 230 -4.08 -1.11 18.77
C PRO A 230 -2.53 -1.21 18.71
N MET A 231 -1.81 -0.53 19.59
CA MET A 231 -0.34 -0.28 19.54
C MET A 231 0.59 -1.52 19.61
N TRP A 232 0.32 -2.58 18.87
CA TRP A 232 1.25 -3.70 18.72
C TRP A 232 2.55 -3.18 18.11
N SER A 233 3.66 -3.63 18.70
CA SER A 233 5.00 -3.08 18.59
C SER A 233 5.47 -2.94 17.13
N ARG A 234 6.55 -2.15 16.92
CA ARG A 234 7.26 -2.02 15.64
C ARG A 234 7.48 -3.39 14.98
N LEU A 235 7.76 -4.42 15.79
CA LEU A 235 7.90 -5.81 15.38
C LEU A 235 6.67 -6.32 14.62
N CYS A 236 5.46 -6.21 15.17
CA CYS A 236 4.24 -6.73 14.54
C CYS A 236 3.94 -6.04 13.20
N GLN A 237 4.16 -4.72 13.11
CA GLN A 237 4.01 -3.98 11.86
C GLN A 237 5.03 -4.42 10.82
N GLY A 238 6.29 -4.57 11.22
CA GLY A 238 7.36 -5.09 10.37
C GLY A 238 7.06 -6.49 9.86
N THR A 239 6.63 -7.39 10.76
CA THR A 239 6.25 -8.76 10.41
C THR A 239 5.13 -8.82 9.39
N ARG A 240 4.11 -7.94 9.46
CA ARG A 240 3.02 -7.90 8.46
C ARG A 240 3.51 -7.49 7.09
N VAL A 241 4.32 -6.43 7.01
CA VAL A 241 4.92 -5.98 5.75
C VAL A 241 5.79 -7.08 5.16
N ARG A 242 6.64 -7.69 5.99
CA ARG A 242 7.52 -8.80 5.62
C ARG A 242 6.73 -10.01 5.14
N ASP A 243 5.74 -10.48 5.88
CA ASP A 243 4.92 -11.65 5.52
C ASP A 243 4.21 -11.45 4.18
N TYR A 244 3.71 -10.24 3.92
CA TYR A 244 3.10 -9.89 2.65
C TYR A 244 4.09 -9.95 1.49
N TRP A 245 5.22 -9.25 1.61
CA TRP A 245 6.23 -9.23 0.55
C TRP A 245 6.91 -10.58 0.36
N ASN A 246 7.03 -11.39 1.40
CA ASN A 246 7.55 -12.75 1.27
C ASN A 246 6.62 -13.62 0.41
N LEU A 247 5.30 -13.54 0.62
CA LEU A 247 4.34 -14.21 -0.27
C LEU A 247 4.39 -13.63 -1.69
N ALA A 248 4.47 -12.30 -1.81
CA ALA A 248 4.54 -11.64 -3.11
C ALA A 248 5.77 -12.08 -3.90
N TRP A 249 6.96 -12.13 -3.29
CA TRP A 249 8.18 -12.56 -3.96
C TRP A 249 8.19 -14.05 -4.32
N ASN A 250 7.59 -14.90 -3.49
CA ASN A 250 7.43 -16.31 -3.84
C ASN A 250 6.54 -16.50 -5.07
N GLU A 251 5.46 -15.71 -5.17
CA GLU A 251 4.64 -15.67 -6.38
C GLU A 251 5.41 -15.06 -7.57
N ASP A 252 6.15 -13.97 -7.36
CA ASP A 252 6.93 -13.28 -8.40
C ASP A 252 7.97 -14.22 -9.02
N TYR A 253 8.63 -15.04 -8.20
CA TYR A 253 9.59 -16.03 -8.68
C TYR A 253 8.94 -17.04 -9.63
N ILE A 254 7.74 -17.54 -9.29
CA ILE A 254 6.97 -18.45 -10.16
C ILE A 254 6.60 -17.76 -11.47
N VAL A 255 6.10 -16.52 -11.38
CA VAL A 255 5.70 -15.74 -12.56
C VAL A 255 6.87 -15.50 -13.50
N ILE A 256 8.00 -15.05 -12.99
CA ILE A 256 9.19 -14.73 -13.79
C ILE A 256 9.79 -16.01 -14.40
N ARG A 257 9.96 -17.07 -13.59
CA ARG A 257 10.54 -18.34 -14.04
C ARG A 257 9.73 -18.96 -15.19
N ASP A 258 8.40 -18.96 -15.06
CA ASP A 258 7.51 -19.63 -16.00
C ASP A 258 7.00 -18.67 -17.11
N GLY A 259 7.43 -17.40 -17.09
CA GLY A 259 7.04 -16.38 -18.08
C GLY A 259 5.53 -16.06 -18.08
N LEU A 260 4.85 -16.24 -16.94
CA LEU A 260 3.38 -16.19 -16.85
C LEU A 260 2.81 -14.80 -17.13
N GLN A 261 3.59 -13.72 -16.95
CA GLN A 261 3.15 -12.36 -17.25
C GLN A 261 2.71 -12.19 -18.72
N ASN A 262 3.20 -13.04 -19.63
CA ASN A 262 2.83 -13.01 -21.04
C ASN A 262 1.56 -13.82 -21.35
N THR A 263 1.19 -14.77 -20.49
CA THR A 263 0.07 -15.70 -20.71
C THR A 263 -1.14 -15.43 -19.82
N MET A 264 -0.96 -14.63 -18.75
CA MET A 264 -2.06 -14.18 -17.89
C MET A 264 -3.10 -13.37 -18.67
N THR A 265 -4.36 -13.61 -18.33
CA THR A 265 -5.49 -12.77 -18.76
C THR A 265 -5.33 -11.33 -18.25
N ASP A 266 -6.02 -10.37 -18.87
CA ASP A 266 -5.96 -8.95 -18.47
C ASP A 266 -6.30 -8.75 -17.00
N ALA A 267 -7.36 -9.43 -16.53
CA ALA A 267 -7.80 -9.37 -15.15
C ALA A 267 -6.76 -9.96 -14.18
N GLU A 268 -6.12 -11.07 -14.54
CA GLU A 268 -5.07 -11.67 -13.70
C GLU A 268 -3.80 -10.83 -13.64
N LEU A 269 -3.38 -10.26 -14.77
CA LEU A 269 -2.21 -9.39 -14.83
C LEU A 269 -2.44 -8.11 -14.01
N TYR A 270 -3.63 -7.53 -14.12
CA TYR A 270 -4.02 -6.36 -13.34
C TYR A 270 -4.06 -6.66 -11.84
N ASP A 271 -4.68 -7.78 -11.45
CA ASP A 271 -4.71 -8.22 -10.05
C ASP A 271 -3.30 -8.45 -9.49
N TYR A 272 -2.46 -9.15 -10.26
CA TYR A 272 -1.06 -9.38 -9.93
C TYR A 272 -0.32 -8.06 -9.70
N ALA A 273 -0.42 -7.11 -10.64
CA ALA A 273 0.21 -5.80 -10.55
C ALA A 273 -0.34 -4.94 -9.40
N TRP A 274 -1.65 -4.98 -9.15
CA TRP A 274 -2.29 -4.23 -8.06
C TRP A 274 -1.86 -4.72 -6.68
N ARG A 275 -1.66 -6.04 -6.51
CA ARG A 275 -1.08 -6.62 -5.28
C ARG A 275 0.41 -6.26 -5.08
N ARG A 276 1.08 -5.69 -6.09
CA ARG A 276 2.42 -5.10 -5.98
C ARG A 276 2.38 -3.58 -5.92
N PHE A 277 1.19 -2.98 -5.81
CA PHE A 277 0.99 -1.53 -5.79
C PHE A 277 1.48 -0.85 -7.08
N LEU A 278 1.45 -1.55 -8.23
CA LEU A 278 1.92 -1.03 -9.51
C LEU A 278 0.80 -0.46 -10.39
N ALA A 279 -0.42 -0.97 -10.22
CA ALA A 279 -1.55 -0.66 -11.10
C ALA A 279 -2.77 -0.21 -10.27
N PRO A 280 -2.84 1.07 -9.85
CA PRO A 280 -4.03 1.63 -9.19
C PRO A 280 -5.28 1.45 -10.08
N TYR A 281 -6.41 1.04 -9.52
CA TYR A 281 -7.65 0.79 -10.27
C TYR A 281 -8.32 2.09 -10.78
N ASP A 282 -8.14 3.20 -10.08
CA ASP A 282 -8.69 4.51 -10.45
C ASP A 282 -8.13 5.02 -11.79
N LYS A 283 -6.87 4.69 -12.10
CA LYS A 283 -6.18 5.15 -13.30
C LYS A 283 -6.60 4.42 -14.58
N ASN A 284 -7.43 3.37 -14.50
CA ASN A 284 -7.96 2.61 -15.65
C ASN A 284 -6.89 2.27 -16.71
N LEU A 285 -5.75 1.75 -16.26
CA LEU A 285 -4.59 1.51 -17.12
C LEU A 285 -4.88 0.45 -18.20
N SER A 286 -4.32 0.65 -19.39
CA SER A 286 -4.34 -0.34 -20.46
C SER A 286 -3.48 -1.57 -20.13
N ARG A 287 -3.74 -2.70 -20.79
CA ARG A 287 -2.92 -3.92 -20.64
C ARG A 287 -1.44 -3.65 -20.89
N GLU A 288 -1.12 -2.85 -21.91
CA GLU A 288 0.26 -2.52 -22.30
C GLU A 288 0.98 -1.72 -21.20
N GLU A 289 0.30 -0.75 -20.60
CA GLU A 289 0.85 0.03 -19.49
C GLU A 289 1.08 -0.83 -18.25
N VAL A 290 0.13 -1.71 -17.91
CA VAL A 290 0.28 -2.65 -16.79
C VAL A 290 1.45 -3.61 -17.05
N ALA A 291 1.53 -4.19 -18.25
CA ALA A 291 2.62 -5.08 -18.63
C ALA A 291 3.98 -4.38 -18.55
N LYS A 292 4.07 -3.11 -18.98
CA LYS A 292 5.27 -2.29 -18.87
C LYS A 292 5.68 -2.07 -17.42
N ARG A 293 4.74 -1.71 -16.53
CA ARG A 293 5.02 -1.53 -15.09
C ARG A 293 5.47 -2.83 -14.43
N VAL A 294 4.88 -3.96 -14.81
CA VAL A 294 5.30 -5.29 -14.34
C VAL A 294 6.70 -5.64 -14.84
N ALA A 295 7.01 -5.39 -16.10
CA ALA A 295 8.35 -5.64 -16.65
C ALA A 295 9.42 -4.74 -16.00
N ASP A 296 9.10 -3.47 -15.75
CA ASP A 296 9.97 -2.55 -15.03
C ASP A 296 10.19 -3.03 -13.58
N TYR A 297 9.15 -3.50 -12.89
CA TYR A 297 9.25 -4.12 -11.56
C TYR A 297 10.11 -5.41 -11.57
N HIS A 298 9.94 -6.30 -12.54
CA HIS A 298 10.79 -7.51 -12.68
C HIS A 298 12.26 -7.14 -12.93
N THR A 299 12.50 -6.08 -13.70
CA THR A 299 13.86 -5.53 -13.92
C THR A 299 14.47 -5.03 -12.60
N LEU A 300 13.67 -4.38 -11.74
CA LEU A 300 14.10 -3.92 -10.43
C LEU A 300 14.46 -5.08 -9.49
N LEU A 301 13.69 -6.18 -9.49
CA LEU A 301 14.04 -7.41 -8.75
C LEU A 301 15.39 -7.96 -9.21
N GLY A 302 15.60 -8.02 -10.53
CA GLY A 302 16.91 -8.26 -11.14
C GLY A 302 17.41 -9.70 -11.08
N GLU A 303 18.62 -9.92 -11.62
CA GLU A 303 19.17 -11.27 -11.81
C GLU A 303 19.49 -12.03 -10.51
N GLU A 304 19.91 -11.33 -9.45
CA GLU A 304 20.17 -11.94 -8.13
C GLU A 304 18.90 -12.57 -7.55
N PHE A 305 17.74 -11.97 -7.80
CA PHE A 305 16.45 -12.53 -7.37
C PHE A 305 16.20 -13.92 -7.96
N MET A 306 16.48 -14.11 -9.25
CA MET A 306 16.30 -15.41 -9.91
C MET A 306 17.40 -16.39 -9.55
N THR A 307 18.65 -15.93 -9.50
CA THR A 307 19.84 -16.80 -9.33
C THR A 307 20.09 -17.20 -7.89
N SER A 308 19.85 -16.33 -6.90
CA SER A 308 20.11 -16.59 -5.46
C SER A 308 18.86 -16.45 -4.58
N GLY A 309 17.75 -15.92 -5.11
CA GLY A 309 16.57 -15.61 -4.28
C GLY A 309 16.73 -14.33 -3.47
N LYS A 310 17.80 -13.55 -3.71
CA LYS A 310 18.05 -12.29 -3.02
C LYS A 310 17.17 -11.19 -3.62
N ALA A 311 16.21 -10.72 -2.83
CA ALA A 311 15.33 -9.62 -3.21
C ALA A 311 15.98 -8.26 -2.91
N PRO A 312 15.60 -7.19 -3.65
CA PRO A 312 16.05 -5.84 -3.35
C PRO A 312 15.66 -5.38 -1.94
N ASN A 313 16.34 -4.34 -1.46
CA ASN A 313 16.01 -3.65 -0.23
C ASN A 313 14.51 -3.34 -0.12
N LEU A 314 13.85 -3.81 0.95
CA LEU A 314 12.41 -3.68 1.11
C LEU A 314 11.94 -2.23 1.26
N VAL A 315 12.77 -1.35 1.82
CA VAL A 315 12.44 0.08 1.92
C VAL A 315 12.45 0.68 0.52
N VAL A 316 13.51 0.46 -0.27
CA VAL A 316 13.60 0.99 -1.64
C VAL A 316 12.50 0.41 -2.54
N LEU A 317 12.24 -0.90 -2.45
CA LEU A 317 11.15 -1.56 -3.18
C LEU A 317 9.79 -0.95 -2.80
N SER A 318 9.54 -0.73 -1.51
CA SER A 318 8.29 -0.11 -1.06
C SER A 318 8.15 1.32 -1.55
N ASN A 319 9.21 2.14 -1.51
CA ASN A 319 9.15 3.50 -2.06
C ASN A 319 8.91 3.47 -3.58
N TYR A 320 9.58 2.57 -4.32
CA TYR A 320 9.33 2.38 -5.75
C TYR A 320 7.88 1.94 -6.03
N ALA A 321 7.34 0.98 -5.29
CA ALA A 321 5.96 0.55 -5.48
C ALA A 321 4.97 1.69 -5.16
N PHE A 322 5.15 2.37 -4.02
CA PHE A 322 4.27 3.46 -3.59
C PHE A 322 4.46 4.77 -4.34
N GLY A 323 5.51 4.92 -5.15
CA GLY A 323 5.64 6.07 -6.04
C GLY A 323 4.50 6.17 -7.06
N TYR A 324 3.82 5.07 -7.43
CA TYR A 324 2.60 5.13 -8.24
C TYR A 324 1.39 5.75 -7.51
N TYR A 325 1.52 5.94 -6.19
CA TYR A 325 0.57 6.62 -5.32
C TYR A 325 1.13 7.96 -4.78
N ASN A 326 2.25 8.44 -5.35
CA ASN A 326 2.87 9.72 -5.01
C ASN A 326 2.19 10.86 -5.76
N GLU A 327 0.91 11.05 -5.45
CA GLU A 327 0.11 12.16 -5.96
C GLU A 327 -0.22 13.06 -4.77
N PRO A 328 0.46 14.20 -4.60
CA PRO A 328 0.12 15.16 -3.55
C PRO A 328 -1.30 15.73 -3.71
N SER A 329 -1.96 15.51 -4.85
CA SER A 329 -3.09 16.32 -5.34
C SER A 329 -4.15 15.54 -6.14
N TYR A 330 -4.71 14.44 -5.62
CA TYR A 330 -5.96 13.91 -6.19
C TYR A 330 -7.12 14.83 -5.79
N LEU A 331 -7.32 15.91 -6.56
CA LEU A 331 -8.51 16.75 -6.54
C LEU A 331 -9.15 16.63 -7.93
N GLU A 332 -10.14 15.75 -8.04
CA GLU A 332 -11.03 15.67 -9.22
C GLU A 332 -12.17 16.69 -9.15
N GLU A 333 -12.28 17.46 -8.07
CA GLU A 333 -13.40 18.38 -7.85
C GLU A 333 -13.14 19.75 -8.50
N ASP A 334 -14.08 20.14 -9.35
CA ASP A 334 -14.25 21.49 -9.88
C ASP A 334 -14.26 22.52 -8.73
N ILE A 335 -13.56 23.65 -8.89
CA ILE A 335 -13.55 24.77 -7.94
C ILE A 335 -14.98 25.24 -7.61
N ALA A 336 -15.94 25.06 -8.51
CA ALA A 336 -17.34 25.40 -8.27
C ALA A 336 -18.01 24.57 -7.14
N GLU A 337 -17.49 23.39 -6.79
CA GLU A 337 -17.98 22.61 -5.63
C GLU A 337 -17.37 23.07 -4.29
N LEU A 338 -16.21 23.73 -4.34
CA LEU A 338 -15.57 24.37 -3.18
C LEU A 338 -16.40 25.57 -2.69
N ASP A 339 -17.07 26.28 -3.58
CA ASP A 339 -18.01 27.36 -3.24
C ASP A 339 -19.34 26.87 -2.65
N LYS A 340 -19.69 25.59 -2.82
CA LYS A 340 -20.91 25.00 -2.24
C LYS A 340 -20.72 24.48 -0.81
N ASN A 341 -19.49 24.19 -0.42
CA ASN A 341 -19.16 23.76 0.94
C ASN A 341 -18.86 24.98 1.80
N ASP A 342 -19.94 25.63 2.27
CA ASP A 342 -19.89 26.71 3.24
C ASP A 342 -18.95 26.35 4.42
N TYR A 343 -18.00 27.24 4.67
CA TYR A 343 -16.83 27.06 5.55
C TYR A 343 -17.14 26.85 7.04
N ASP A 344 -18.40 26.82 7.46
CA ASP A 344 -18.79 26.80 8.87
C ASP A 344 -18.65 25.43 9.55
N HIS A 345 -18.79 24.32 8.82
CA HIS A 345 -18.79 22.98 9.40
C HIS A 345 -17.42 22.28 9.39
N LEU A 346 -16.40 22.88 8.76
CA LEU A 346 -15.02 22.37 8.74
C LEU A 346 -14.05 23.12 9.67
N ALA A 347 -14.57 24.10 10.44
CA ALA A 347 -13.78 25.09 11.16
C ALA A 347 -12.81 24.55 12.23
N SER A 348 -12.99 23.32 12.76
CA SER A 348 -12.15 22.82 13.86
C SER A 348 -11.24 21.64 13.50
N TRP A 349 -11.66 20.72 12.61
CA TRP A 349 -10.89 19.49 12.30
C TRP A 349 -10.38 19.45 10.85
N GLY A 350 -10.91 20.29 9.97
CA GLY A 350 -10.56 20.35 8.54
C GLY A 350 -9.45 21.34 8.19
N LYS A 351 -9.29 22.43 8.97
CA LYS A 351 -8.31 23.49 8.70
C LYS A 351 -6.86 23.00 8.65
N ASP A 352 -6.47 22.09 9.53
CA ASP A 352 -5.08 21.60 9.63
C ASP A 352 -4.75 20.58 8.52
N ALA A 353 -5.75 19.89 7.97
CA ALA A 353 -5.58 19.01 6.82
C ALA A 353 -5.65 19.78 5.49
N PHE A 354 -6.45 20.84 5.41
CA PHE A 354 -6.62 21.69 4.22
C PHE A 354 -5.43 22.63 3.99
N LEU A 355 -4.90 23.26 5.04
CA LEU A 355 -3.70 24.11 4.91
C LEU A 355 -2.47 23.28 4.53
N ARG A 356 -2.30 22.08 5.12
CA ARG A 356 -1.25 21.13 4.69
C ARG A 356 -1.48 20.55 3.29
N ARG A 357 -2.70 20.59 2.75
CA ARG A 357 -3.04 20.19 1.37
C ARG A 357 -2.74 21.29 0.34
N LEU A 358 -2.72 22.55 0.75
CA LEU A 358 -2.32 23.69 -0.10
C LEU A 358 -0.81 23.96 -0.04
N GLU A 359 -0.15 23.63 1.08
CA GLU A 359 1.26 23.96 1.32
C GLU A 359 2.28 23.04 0.64
N PHE A 360 1.88 21.92 0.00
CA PHE A 360 2.82 20.99 -0.67
C PHE A 360 2.66 20.97 -2.20
N GLU A 361 3.28 21.98 -2.82
CA GLU A 361 3.95 21.97 -4.14
C GLU A 361 3.17 21.64 -5.45
N ASN A 362 3.01 22.70 -6.26
CA ASN A 362 3.10 22.71 -7.73
C ASN A 362 2.17 21.76 -8.51
N GLY A 363 0.86 21.95 -8.36
CA GLY A 363 -0.15 21.45 -9.29
C GLY A 363 -1.00 22.60 -9.88
N PRO A 364 -1.76 22.35 -10.96
CA PRO A 364 -2.58 23.37 -11.65
C PRO A 364 -3.64 24.03 -10.76
N LEU A 365 -3.95 23.43 -9.60
CA LEU A 365 -4.87 23.99 -8.61
C LEU A 365 -4.29 25.20 -7.86
N ARG A 366 -2.96 25.31 -7.75
CA ARG A 366 -2.30 26.48 -7.17
C ARG A 366 -2.65 27.73 -7.97
N ASP A 367 -2.47 27.67 -9.29
CA ASP A 367 -2.70 28.82 -10.16
C ASP A 367 -4.17 29.25 -10.14
N GLN A 368 -5.08 28.29 -10.04
CA GLN A 368 -6.52 28.56 -9.94
C GLN A 368 -6.93 29.14 -8.57
N VAL A 369 -6.36 28.63 -7.47
CA VAL A 369 -6.60 29.17 -6.12
C VAL A 369 -5.97 30.54 -5.95
N GLU A 370 -4.78 30.77 -6.50
CA GLU A 370 -4.11 32.07 -6.48
C GLU A 370 -4.92 33.09 -7.30
N ALA A 371 -5.38 32.72 -8.50
CA ALA A 371 -6.28 33.57 -9.30
C ALA A 371 -7.60 33.87 -8.58
N HIS A 372 -8.23 32.88 -7.94
CA HIS A 372 -9.46 33.07 -7.18
C HIS A 372 -9.26 33.98 -5.95
N THR A 373 -8.16 33.78 -5.23
CA THR A 373 -7.81 34.59 -4.05
C THR A 373 -7.51 36.04 -4.43
N GLN A 374 -6.77 36.25 -5.53
CA GLN A 374 -6.53 37.60 -6.08
C GLN A 374 -7.84 38.28 -6.47
N ARG A 375 -8.80 37.54 -7.05
CA ARG A 375 -10.13 38.06 -7.38
C ARG A 375 -10.89 38.51 -6.12
N LEU A 376 -10.94 37.68 -5.09
CA LEU A 376 -11.60 38.01 -3.82
C LEU A 376 -10.95 39.20 -3.10
N LEU A 377 -9.62 39.33 -3.16
CA LEU A 377 -8.89 40.47 -2.60
C LEU A 377 -9.22 41.76 -3.37
N ALA A 378 -9.26 41.71 -4.70
CA ALA A 378 -9.66 42.85 -5.53
C ALA A 378 -11.12 43.26 -5.28
N GLU A 379 -12.04 42.30 -5.14
CA GLU A 379 -13.44 42.57 -4.79
C GLU A 379 -13.59 43.20 -3.40
N ARG A 380 -12.72 42.85 -2.43
CA ARG A 380 -12.70 43.47 -1.09
C ARG A 380 -12.13 44.88 -1.13
N GLN A 381 -11.02 45.10 -1.83
CA GLN A 381 -10.45 46.44 -2.01
C GLN A 381 -11.43 47.38 -2.73
N ALA A 382 -12.09 46.91 -3.78
CA ALA A 382 -13.10 47.70 -4.49
C ALA A 382 -14.32 48.05 -3.61
N LYS A 383 -14.68 47.19 -2.63
CA LYS A 383 -15.72 47.50 -1.65
C LYS A 383 -15.27 48.47 -0.57
N GLU A 384 -14.00 48.46 -0.18
CA GLU A 384 -13.41 49.43 0.75
C GLU A 384 -13.22 50.81 0.09
N GLU A 385 -12.95 50.87 -1.21
CA GLU A 385 -12.87 52.14 -1.96
C GLU A 385 -14.24 52.78 -2.27
N GLN A 386 -15.31 51.99 -2.19
CA GLN A 386 -16.69 52.45 -2.37
C GLN A 386 -17.43 52.78 -1.05
N ALA A 387 -16.80 52.51 0.09
CA ALA A 387 -17.28 52.89 1.43
C ALA A 387 -16.56 54.17 1.90
#